data_AF-A0A940WM62-F1
#
_entry.id   AF-A0A940WM62-F1
#
_cell.length_a   1.000
_cell.length_b   1.000
_cell.length_c   1.000
_cell.angle_alpha   90.00
_cell.angle_beta   90.00
_cell.angle_gamma   90.00
#
_symmetry.space_group_name_H-M   'P 1'
#
loop_
_entity.id
_entity.type
_entity.pdbx_description
1 polymer ?
#
loop_
_entity_poly.entity_id
_entity_poly.type
_entity_poly.pdbx_seq_one_letter_code
_entity_poly.pdbx_strand_id
1 'polypeptide(L)'
;MGEKALVKRDIHEGARLIQALIDDHFSVTAALWISPHDSDEWQLAIAMPMSNRTSRTAAYRLIQKELMSLGLDLPLSRIRLISDDDPSIQNLRSLVEADTSGRTALKVSISEAFGQSLDQGYIYALGPLKYEREVLSALQRMSDLGRMYEARAFLSNDAPGVDAIFATERRIVLVEIKALKKPVDQALIARTVALYNPARELFPRPVAFLIISRSGFSAAAYDYAAIQAIKIGLAQWMGPEDDPALQVAVSMLLSD
;
A
#
# COMPACT_ATOMS: atom_id res chain seq x y z
N MET A 1 16.70 11.33 -25.53
CA MET A 1 15.72 12.11 -24.75
C MET A 1 15.37 11.26 -23.54
N GLY A 2 15.22 11.88 -22.36
CA GLY A 2 15.24 11.15 -21.10
C GLY A 2 13.91 10.49 -20.78
N GLU A 3 13.91 9.17 -20.65
CA GLU A 3 12.86 8.37 -20.02
C GLU A 3 12.53 9.01 -18.66
N LYS A 4 11.28 9.50 -18.48
CA LYS A 4 10.86 9.96 -17.14
C LYS A 4 10.70 8.72 -16.27
N ALA A 5 11.70 8.42 -15.45
CA ALA A 5 11.62 7.30 -14.53
C ALA A 5 10.35 7.40 -13.66
N LEU A 6 9.63 6.28 -13.52
CA LEU A 6 8.51 6.18 -12.59
C LEU A 6 9.00 6.53 -11.18
N VAL A 7 8.49 7.63 -10.63
CA VAL A 7 8.88 8.07 -9.29
C VAL A 7 8.02 7.39 -8.23
N LYS A 8 8.55 7.27 -7.00
CA LYS A 8 7.80 6.71 -5.85
C LYS A 8 6.43 7.39 -5.67
N ARG A 9 6.35 8.69 -5.96
CA ARG A 9 5.10 9.46 -5.93
C ARG A 9 4.04 8.92 -6.89
N ASP A 10 4.39 8.60 -8.14
CA ASP A 10 3.43 8.05 -9.12
C ASP A 10 2.86 6.70 -8.65
N ILE A 11 3.73 5.82 -8.13
CA ILE A 11 3.31 4.52 -7.58
C ILE A 11 2.35 4.73 -6.40
N HIS A 12 2.61 5.72 -5.55
CA HIS A 12 1.75 6.01 -4.41
C HIS A 12 0.40 6.62 -4.83
N GLU A 13 0.41 7.62 -5.71
CA GLU A 13 -0.81 8.25 -6.21
C GLU A 13 -1.70 7.26 -6.96
N GLY A 14 -1.10 6.39 -7.79
CA GLY A 14 -1.81 5.30 -8.43
C GLY A 14 -2.45 4.35 -7.41
N ALA A 15 -1.72 3.96 -6.36
CA ALA A 15 -2.26 3.11 -5.30
C ALA A 15 -3.47 3.74 -4.59
N ARG A 16 -3.39 5.04 -4.26
CA ARG A 16 -4.50 5.80 -3.65
C ARG A 16 -5.71 5.85 -4.58
N LEU A 17 -5.51 6.10 -5.87
CA LEU A 17 -6.59 6.09 -6.86
C LEU A 17 -7.25 4.71 -6.94
N ILE A 18 -6.47 3.63 -7.09
CA ILE A 18 -7.01 2.26 -7.18
C ILE A 18 -7.81 1.91 -5.94
N GLN A 19 -7.33 2.29 -4.76
CA GLN A 19 -8.05 2.05 -3.52
C GLN A 19 -9.38 2.80 -3.47
N ALA A 20 -9.41 4.08 -3.80
CA ALA A 20 -10.65 4.86 -3.80
C ALA A 20 -11.67 4.34 -4.81
N LEU A 21 -11.21 3.87 -5.97
CA LEU A 21 -12.08 3.20 -6.94
C LEU A 21 -12.70 1.92 -6.36
N ILE A 22 -11.90 1.07 -5.71
CA ILE A 22 -12.40 -0.15 -5.06
C ILE A 22 -13.41 0.19 -3.95
N ASP A 23 -13.13 1.23 -3.16
CA ASP A 23 -14.01 1.72 -2.09
C ASP A 23 -15.35 2.24 -2.65
N ASP A 24 -15.36 2.88 -3.83
CA ASP A 24 -16.57 3.31 -4.55
C ASP A 24 -17.20 2.18 -5.41
N HIS A 25 -16.90 0.91 -5.07
CA HIS A 25 -17.42 -0.30 -5.70
C HIS A 25 -17.11 -0.41 -7.21
N PHE A 26 -16.09 0.29 -7.69
CA PHE A 26 -15.62 0.16 -9.06
C PHE A 26 -14.87 -1.16 -9.23
N SER A 27 -15.25 -1.93 -10.26
CA SER A 27 -14.69 -3.27 -10.50
C SER A 27 -13.29 -3.22 -11.12
N VAL A 28 -12.27 -2.97 -10.29
CA VAL A 28 -10.86 -3.11 -10.68
C VAL A 28 -10.44 -4.57 -10.54
N THR A 29 -10.00 -5.20 -11.63
CA THR A 29 -9.50 -6.58 -11.62
C THR A 29 -7.98 -6.67 -11.64
N ALA A 30 -7.33 -5.67 -12.22
CA ALA A 30 -5.89 -5.44 -12.12
C ALA A 30 -5.58 -3.97 -12.35
N ALA A 31 -4.45 -3.50 -11.84
CA ALA A 31 -3.94 -2.17 -12.13
C ALA A 31 -2.42 -2.20 -12.17
N LEU A 32 -1.82 -1.52 -13.14
CA LEU A 32 -0.38 -1.50 -13.30
C LEU A 32 0.10 -0.23 -13.99
N TRP A 33 1.28 0.24 -13.56
CA TRP A 33 2.06 1.19 -14.32
C TRP A 33 2.81 0.48 -15.43
N ILE A 34 2.81 1.06 -16.63
CA ILE A 34 3.52 0.55 -17.80
C ILE A 34 4.32 1.67 -18.46
N SER A 35 5.48 1.32 -19.01
CA SER A 35 6.28 2.19 -19.87
C SER A 35 6.24 1.63 -21.29
N PRO A 36 5.38 2.15 -22.17
CA PRO A 36 5.34 1.72 -23.57
C PRO A 36 6.64 2.10 -24.29
N HIS A 37 7.15 1.24 -25.16
CA HIS A 37 8.44 1.48 -25.83
C HIS A 37 8.44 2.76 -26.70
N ASP A 38 7.30 3.07 -27.31
CA ASP A 38 7.11 4.25 -28.16
C ASP A 38 6.74 5.53 -27.37
N SER A 39 6.80 5.50 -26.03
CA SER A 39 6.36 6.59 -25.15
C SER A 39 7.35 6.84 -24.02
N ASP A 40 7.83 8.09 -23.91
CA ASP A 40 8.67 8.52 -22.78
C ASP A 40 7.89 8.71 -21.46
N GLU A 41 6.57 8.47 -21.47
CA GLU A 41 5.69 8.63 -20.32
C GLU A 41 5.11 7.32 -19.80
N TRP A 42 5.22 7.12 -18.49
CA TRP A 42 4.54 6.04 -17.77
C TRP A 42 3.03 6.25 -17.75
N GLN A 43 2.29 5.18 -17.99
CA GLN A 43 0.83 5.15 -17.98
C GLN A 43 0.31 4.18 -16.92
N LEU A 44 -0.76 4.56 -16.22
CA LEU A 44 -1.50 3.70 -15.31
C LEU A 44 -2.60 2.98 -16.11
N ALA A 45 -2.39 1.70 -16.38
CA ALA A 45 -3.41 0.82 -16.94
C ALA A 45 -4.31 0.25 -15.83
N ILE A 46 -5.62 0.39 -15.99
CA ILE A 46 -6.63 -0.14 -15.05
C ILE A 46 -7.51 -1.12 -15.82
N ALA A 47 -7.44 -2.39 -15.44
CA ALA A 47 -8.27 -3.45 -15.99
C ALA A 47 -9.61 -3.56 -15.25
N MET A 48 -10.67 -3.67 -16.04
CA MET A 48 -12.04 -3.82 -15.55
C MET A 48 -12.86 -4.72 -16.48
N PRO A 49 -13.93 -5.36 -15.98
CA PRO A 49 -14.85 -6.12 -16.81
C PRO A 49 -15.55 -5.20 -17.81
N MET A 50 -15.28 -5.38 -19.10
CA MET A 50 -15.93 -4.60 -20.18
C MET A 50 -17.37 -5.08 -20.44
N SER A 51 -17.72 -6.26 -19.93
CA SER A 51 -19.10 -6.75 -19.85
C SER A 51 -19.97 -5.98 -18.85
N ASN A 52 -19.35 -5.17 -17.98
CA ASN A 52 -20.06 -4.33 -17.04
C ASN A 52 -20.81 -3.21 -17.78
N ARG A 53 -22.04 -2.88 -17.35
CA ARG A 53 -22.91 -1.88 -18.01
C ARG A 53 -22.37 -0.45 -17.94
N THR A 54 -21.27 -0.22 -17.23
CA THR A 54 -20.60 1.07 -17.13
C THR A 54 -19.90 1.39 -18.45
N SER A 55 -20.41 2.38 -19.17
CA SER A 55 -19.71 2.88 -20.37
C SER A 55 -18.31 3.39 -20.00
N ARG A 56 -17.33 3.26 -20.92
CA ARG A 56 -15.97 3.81 -20.73
C ARG A 56 -16.00 5.28 -20.28
N THR A 57 -16.95 6.06 -20.80
CA THR A 57 -17.16 7.46 -20.40
C THR A 57 -17.57 7.58 -18.93
N ALA A 58 -18.47 6.72 -18.44
CA ALA A 58 -18.86 6.72 -17.03
C ALA A 58 -17.68 6.30 -16.12
N ALA A 59 -16.88 5.32 -16.55
CA ALA A 59 -15.68 4.92 -15.83
C ALA A 59 -14.66 6.07 -15.71
N TYR A 60 -14.36 6.77 -16.80
CA TYR A 60 -13.47 7.93 -16.77
C TYR A 60 -14.01 9.09 -15.93
N ARG A 61 -15.34 9.31 -15.92
CA ARG A 61 -15.96 10.31 -15.02
C ARG A 61 -15.74 9.96 -13.55
N LEU A 62 -15.85 8.69 -13.20
CA LEU A 62 -15.59 8.23 -11.83
C LEU A 62 -14.12 8.41 -11.46
N ILE A 63 -13.20 8.00 -12.33
CA ILE A 63 -11.76 8.21 -12.13
C ILE A 63 -11.45 9.69 -11.92
N GLN A 64 -12.01 10.57 -12.76
CA GLN A 64 -11.82 12.01 -12.63
C GLN A 64 -12.36 12.55 -11.29
N LYS A 65 -13.55 12.10 -10.87
CA LYS A 65 -14.12 12.44 -9.55
C LYS A 65 -13.16 12.07 -8.42
N GLU A 66 -12.61 10.85 -8.43
CA GLU A 66 -11.71 10.38 -7.37
C GLU A 66 -10.36 11.12 -7.39
N LEU A 67 -9.78 11.36 -8.57
CA LEU A 67 -8.57 12.19 -8.71
C LEU A 67 -8.76 13.57 -8.07
N MET A 68 -9.89 14.23 -8.35
CA MET A 68 -10.21 15.54 -7.79
C MET A 68 -10.46 15.50 -6.28
N SER A 69 -11.24 14.51 -5.82
CA SER A 69 -11.57 14.31 -4.40
C SER A 69 -10.32 14.11 -3.54
N LEU A 70 -9.36 13.33 -4.06
CA LEU A 70 -8.12 12.99 -3.36
C LEU A 70 -7.01 14.05 -3.54
N GLY A 71 -7.20 15.02 -4.44
CA GLY A 71 -6.19 16.02 -4.80
C GLY A 71 -4.93 15.40 -5.43
N LEU A 72 -5.09 14.35 -6.24
CA LEU A 72 -3.96 13.66 -6.88
C LEU A 72 -3.48 14.43 -8.11
N ASP A 73 -2.16 14.45 -8.32
CA ASP A 73 -1.48 15.13 -9.42
C ASP A 73 -1.21 14.16 -10.58
N LEU A 74 -2.17 13.27 -10.82
CA LEU A 74 -2.12 12.25 -11.85
C LEU A 74 -3.07 12.67 -12.98
N PRO A 75 -2.55 13.13 -14.14
CA PRO A 75 -3.41 13.55 -15.24
C PRO A 75 -4.16 12.37 -15.84
N LEU A 76 -5.44 12.59 -16.18
CA LEU A 76 -6.30 11.56 -16.77
C LEU A 76 -5.73 11.00 -18.09
N SER A 77 -4.92 11.79 -18.82
CA SER A 77 -4.23 11.34 -20.05
C SER A 77 -3.19 10.24 -19.82
N ARG A 78 -2.68 10.10 -18.58
CA ARG A 78 -1.79 8.99 -18.20
C ARG A 78 -2.56 7.75 -17.75
N ILE A 79 -3.90 7.77 -17.72
CA ILE A 79 -4.72 6.64 -17.27
C ILE A 79 -5.38 5.99 -18.48
N ARG A 80 -5.20 4.66 -18.58
CA ARG A 80 -5.78 3.85 -19.65
C ARG A 80 -6.68 2.77 -19.08
N LEU A 81 -7.94 2.75 -19.51
CA LEU A 81 -8.85 1.63 -19.25
C LEU A 81 -8.61 0.50 -20.25
N ILE A 82 -8.46 -0.71 -19.75
CA ILE A 82 -8.24 -1.94 -20.54
C ILE A 82 -9.22 -3.03 -20.11
N SER A 83 -9.47 -3.98 -21.01
CA SER A 83 -10.32 -5.14 -20.71
C SER A 83 -9.58 -6.13 -19.83
N ASP A 84 -10.26 -6.71 -18.86
CA ASP A 84 -9.72 -7.80 -18.03
C ASP A 84 -9.72 -9.16 -18.73
N ASP A 85 -10.48 -9.29 -19.82
CA ASP A 85 -10.43 -10.42 -20.77
C ASP A 85 -9.11 -10.51 -21.55
N ASP A 86 -8.23 -9.49 -21.46
CA ASP A 86 -6.92 -9.54 -22.10
C ASP A 86 -6.05 -10.64 -21.45
N PRO A 87 -5.50 -11.61 -22.23
CA PRO A 87 -4.69 -12.70 -21.69
C PRO A 87 -3.47 -12.23 -20.87
N SER A 88 -2.90 -11.06 -21.21
CA SER A 88 -1.79 -10.50 -20.45
C SER A 88 -2.19 -10.14 -19.02
N ILE A 89 -3.44 -9.72 -18.78
CA ILE A 89 -3.95 -9.44 -17.43
C ILE A 89 -4.04 -10.70 -16.59
N GLN A 90 -4.51 -11.80 -17.16
CA GLN A 90 -4.65 -13.06 -16.43
C GLN A 90 -3.28 -13.62 -15.99
N ASN A 91 -2.28 -13.52 -16.88
CA ASN A 91 -0.90 -13.91 -16.57
C ASN A 91 -0.32 -13.04 -15.46
N LEU A 92 -0.48 -11.72 -15.55
CA LEU A 92 0.03 -10.79 -14.55
C LEU A 92 -0.63 -10.99 -13.18
N ARG A 93 -1.93 -11.25 -13.15
CA ARG A 93 -2.65 -11.58 -11.91
C ARG A 93 -2.10 -12.83 -11.25
N SER A 94 -1.82 -13.87 -12.03
CA SER A 94 -1.25 -15.12 -11.52
C SER A 94 0.12 -14.91 -10.87
N LEU A 95 0.95 -14.03 -11.44
CA LEU A 95 2.24 -13.63 -10.85
C LEU A 95 2.07 -12.90 -9.51
N VAL A 96 1.11 -11.98 -9.43
CA VAL A 96 0.79 -11.27 -8.18
C VAL A 96 0.22 -12.22 -7.13
N GLU A 97 -0.65 -13.14 -7.51
CA GLU A 97 -1.25 -14.12 -6.61
C GLU A 97 -0.20 -15.12 -6.08
N ALA A 98 0.81 -15.45 -6.87
CA ALA A 98 1.94 -16.27 -6.47
C ALA A 98 2.93 -15.53 -5.55
N ASP A 99 2.94 -14.20 -5.55
CA ASP A 99 3.80 -13.43 -4.66
C ASP A 99 3.42 -13.66 -3.19
N THR A 100 4.46 -13.85 -2.38
CA THR A 100 4.33 -14.07 -0.93
C THR A 100 4.95 -12.93 -0.12
N SER A 101 5.47 -11.90 -0.79
CA SER A 101 6.12 -10.76 -0.14
C SER A 101 5.12 -9.81 0.53
N GLY A 102 3.84 -9.89 0.16
CA GLY A 102 2.76 -9.03 0.68
C GLY A 102 2.93 -7.56 0.34
N ARG A 103 3.75 -7.25 -0.68
CA ARG A 103 3.94 -5.89 -1.19
C ARG A 103 2.70 -5.44 -1.96
N THR A 104 2.40 -4.14 -1.90
CA THR A 104 1.29 -3.54 -2.65
C THR A 104 1.62 -3.30 -4.12
N ALA A 105 2.90 -3.23 -4.50
CA ALA A 105 3.34 -3.09 -5.88
C ALA A 105 4.56 -4.00 -6.17
N LEU A 106 4.55 -4.62 -7.35
CA LEU A 106 5.58 -5.55 -7.80
C LEU A 106 6.11 -5.11 -9.16
N LYS A 107 7.44 -5.02 -9.29
CA LYS A 107 8.08 -4.83 -10.60
C LYS A 107 7.92 -6.11 -11.41
N VAL A 108 7.48 -5.97 -12.65
CA VAL A 108 7.26 -7.07 -13.58
C VAL A 108 8.02 -6.80 -14.88
N SER A 109 8.68 -7.84 -15.39
CA SER A 109 9.29 -7.83 -16.71
C SER A 109 8.24 -8.28 -17.71
N ILE A 110 7.69 -7.33 -18.46
CA ILE A 110 6.69 -7.58 -19.49
C ILE A 110 7.32 -7.11 -20.80
N SER A 111 7.54 -8.02 -21.76
CA SER A 111 8.03 -7.63 -23.09
C SER A 111 6.90 -7.12 -23.98
N GLU A 112 5.70 -7.70 -23.83
CA GLU A 112 4.51 -7.32 -24.57
C GLU A 112 3.26 -7.44 -23.68
N ALA A 113 2.41 -6.41 -23.68
CA ALA A 113 1.06 -6.47 -23.15
C ALA A 113 0.18 -5.45 -23.88
N PHE A 114 -1.13 -5.70 -23.96
CA PHE A 114 -2.11 -4.81 -24.59
C PHE A 114 -1.80 -4.48 -26.07
N GLY A 115 -1.17 -5.43 -26.78
CA GLY A 115 -0.78 -5.29 -28.19
C GLY A 115 0.37 -4.30 -28.44
N GLN A 116 1.16 -3.98 -27.41
CA GLN A 116 2.30 -3.05 -27.49
C GLN A 116 3.52 -3.64 -26.78
N SER A 117 4.71 -3.31 -27.29
CA SER A 117 5.97 -3.60 -26.62
C SER A 117 6.16 -2.68 -25.42
N LEU A 118 6.58 -3.26 -24.30
CA LEU A 118 6.81 -2.55 -23.05
C LEU A 118 8.26 -2.67 -22.62
N ASP A 119 8.80 -1.59 -22.07
CA ASP A 119 10.15 -1.61 -21.48
C ASP A 119 10.10 -2.14 -20.05
N GLN A 120 9.11 -1.68 -19.26
CA GLN A 120 8.96 -2.01 -17.85
C GLN A 120 7.49 -1.95 -17.40
N GLY A 121 7.18 -2.65 -16.30
CA GLY A 121 5.89 -2.55 -15.64
C GLY A 121 5.96 -2.69 -14.11
N TYR A 122 4.97 -2.12 -13.42
CA TYR A 122 4.74 -2.29 -11.99
C TYR A 122 3.26 -2.58 -11.74
N ILE A 123 2.95 -3.77 -11.25
CA ILE A 123 1.56 -4.20 -10.98
C ILE A 123 1.21 -4.05 -9.50
N TYR A 124 -0.02 -3.59 -9.23
CA TYR A 124 -0.56 -3.53 -7.89
C TYR A 124 -1.13 -4.88 -7.43
N ALA A 125 -0.79 -5.26 -6.20
CA ALA A 125 -1.41 -6.37 -5.50
C ALA A 125 -2.68 -5.88 -4.79
N LEU A 126 -3.84 -6.08 -5.43
CA LEU A 126 -5.12 -5.55 -4.95
C LEU A 126 -5.49 -6.07 -3.55
N GLY A 127 -5.19 -7.33 -3.25
CA GLY A 127 -5.47 -7.93 -1.92
C GLY A 127 -4.68 -7.26 -0.79
N PRO A 128 -3.35 -7.15 -0.90
CA PRO A 128 -2.54 -6.35 0.01
C PRO A 128 -2.93 -4.87 0.10
N LEU A 129 -3.27 -4.23 -1.03
CA LEU A 129 -3.67 -2.83 -1.05
C LEU A 129 -4.97 -2.61 -0.25
N LYS A 130 -5.98 -3.44 -0.51
CA LYS A 130 -7.26 -3.43 0.23
C LYS A 130 -7.04 -3.65 1.72
N TYR A 131 -6.20 -4.62 2.09
CA TYR A 131 -5.86 -4.88 3.49
C TYR A 131 -5.30 -3.66 4.21
N GLU A 132 -4.33 -3.01 3.57
CA GLU A 132 -3.68 -1.82 4.13
C GLU A 132 -4.71 -0.73 4.40
N ARG A 133 -5.61 -0.48 3.46
CA ARG A 133 -6.70 0.49 3.62
C ARG A 133 -7.66 0.15 4.75
N GLU A 134 -8.05 -1.11 4.86
CA GLU A 134 -8.97 -1.58 5.89
C GLU A 134 -8.36 -1.40 7.28
N VAL A 135 -7.09 -1.74 7.45
CA VAL A 135 -6.33 -1.51 8.69
C VAL A 135 -6.21 -0.02 8.99
N LEU A 136 -5.86 0.81 8.01
CA LEU A 136 -5.78 2.27 8.19
C LEU A 136 -7.13 2.86 8.60
N SER A 137 -8.21 2.39 7.99
CA SER A 137 -9.57 2.80 8.35
C SER A 137 -9.93 2.36 9.76
N ALA A 138 -9.49 1.17 10.20
CA ALA A 138 -9.67 0.70 11.57
C ALA A 138 -8.94 1.59 12.58
N LEU A 139 -7.68 1.92 12.29
CA LEU A 139 -6.91 2.86 13.10
C LEU A 139 -7.61 4.23 13.16
N GLN A 140 -8.05 4.80 12.04
CA GLN A 140 -8.74 6.10 12.02
C GLN A 140 -10.01 6.16 12.88
N ARG A 141 -10.68 5.02 13.11
CA ARG A 141 -11.86 4.95 13.98
C ARG A 141 -11.51 4.97 15.47
N MET A 142 -10.26 4.75 15.85
CA MET A 142 -9.84 4.70 17.26
C MET A 142 -9.72 6.10 17.84
N SER A 143 -10.49 6.39 18.89
CA SER A 143 -10.54 7.70 19.56
C SER A 143 -9.23 8.12 20.21
N ASP A 144 -8.39 7.14 20.58
CA ASP A 144 -7.18 7.36 21.37
C ASP A 144 -5.96 7.68 20.49
N LEU A 145 -6.11 7.53 19.17
CA LEU A 145 -5.12 7.99 18.23
C LEU A 145 -5.21 9.51 18.12
N GLY A 146 -4.06 10.17 18.30
CA GLY A 146 -3.94 11.60 18.01
C GLY A 146 -4.09 11.88 16.51
N ARG A 147 -3.27 12.78 15.98
CA ARG A 147 -3.30 13.02 14.53
C ARG A 147 -2.64 11.85 13.80
N MET A 148 -3.41 11.18 12.93
CA MET A 148 -2.91 10.16 12.02
C MET A 148 -2.57 10.78 10.66
N TYR A 149 -1.41 10.41 10.12
CA TYR A 149 -0.90 10.82 8.82
C TYR A 149 -0.59 9.55 8.02
N GLU A 150 -1.11 9.44 6.80
CA GLU A 150 -0.62 8.45 5.85
C GLU A 150 0.80 8.87 5.42
N ALA A 151 1.80 8.10 5.84
CA ALA A 151 3.19 8.53 5.86
C ALA A 151 3.90 8.42 4.51
N ARG A 152 3.31 7.65 3.59
CA ARG A 152 3.76 7.54 2.20
C ARG A 152 3.75 8.89 1.45
N ALA A 153 3.13 9.94 2.02
CA ALA A 153 3.17 11.31 1.54
C ALA A 153 4.28 12.20 2.17
N PHE A 154 4.87 11.81 3.31
CA PHE A 154 5.69 12.72 4.15
C PHE A 154 7.19 12.42 4.15
N LEU A 155 7.59 11.20 3.79
CA LEU A 155 8.99 10.80 3.84
C LEU A 155 9.66 11.12 2.50
N SER A 156 10.79 11.83 2.56
CA SER A 156 11.56 12.26 1.38
C SER A 156 11.88 11.08 0.46
N ASN A 157 12.28 11.36 -0.78
CA ASN A 157 12.70 10.33 -1.74
C ASN A 157 13.75 9.34 -1.17
N ASP A 158 14.47 9.73 -0.11
CA ASP A 158 15.56 8.98 0.52
C ASP A 158 15.19 8.29 1.84
N ALA A 159 14.02 8.59 2.43
CA ALA A 159 13.56 7.89 3.63
C ALA A 159 12.69 6.68 3.23
N PRO A 160 12.89 5.49 3.86
CA PRO A 160 11.99 4.37 3.67
C PRO A 160 10.60 4.78 4.20
N GLY A 161 9.59 4.70 3.33
CA GLY A 161 8.23 5.09 3.68
C GLY A 161 7.56 4.03 4.55
N VAL A 162 7.21 4.38 5.79
CA VAL A 162 6.26 3.59 6.60
C VAL A 162 4.85 3.73 6.03
N ASP A 163 3.96 2.79 6.34
CA ASP A 163 2.59 2.80 5.80
C ASP A 163 1.77 3.93 6.43
N ALA A 164 1.89 4.13 7.73
CA ALA A 164 1.28 5.26 8.43
C ALA A 164 2.10 5.73 9.64
N ILE A 165 1.82 6.95 10.07
CA ILE A 165 2.33 7.53 11.30
C ILE A 165 1.15 8.06 12.08
N PHE A 166 1.09 7.82 13.37
CA PHE A 166 0.27 8.66 14.25
C PHE A 166 1.11 9.26 15.35
N ALA A 167 0.74 10.49 15.71
CA ALA A 167 1.43 11.26 16.72
C ALA A 167 0.47 11.57 17.86
N THR A 168 0.84 11.17 19.06
CA THR A 168 0.24 11.66 20.30
C THR A 168 1.17 12.67 20.94
N GLU A 169 0.71 13.39 21.97
CA GLU A 169 1.57 14.31 22.72
C GLU A 169 2.81 13.61 23.30
N ARG A 170 2.70 12.31 23.59
CA ARG A 170 3.74 11.53 24.25
C ARG A 170 4.71 10.88 23.27
N ARG A 171 4.23 10.39 22.12
CA ARG A 171 5.01 9.50 21.24
C ARG A 171 4.66 9.65 19.77
N ILE A 172 5.60 9.26 18.91
CA ILE A 172 5.34 8.97 17.50
C ILE A 172 5.26 7.46 17.34
N VAL A 173 4.24 6.97 16.65
CA VAL A 173 4.11 5.55 16.32
C VAL A 173 4.22 5.39 14.80
N LEU A 174 5.23 4.63 14.39
CA LEU A 174 5.43 4.21 13.02
C LEU A 174 4.66 2.91 12.79
N VAL A 175 3.76 2.91 11.83
CA VAL A 175 2.87 1.79 11.52
C VAL A 175 3.34 1.09 10.26
N GLU A 176 3.53 -0.22 10.37
CA GLU A 176 3.85 -1.10 9.26
C GLU A 176 2.78 -2.20 9.15
N ILE A 177 2.23 -2.37 7.95
CA ILE A 177 1.14 -3.28 7.67
C ILE A 177 1.66 -4.43 6.79
N LYS A 178 1.34 -5.66 7.18
CA LYS A 178 1.82 -6.90 6.54
C LYS A 178 0.66 -7.78 6.12
N ALA A 179 0.36 -7.75 4.81
CA ALA A 179 -0.63 -8.61 4.17
C ALA A 179 -0.06 -9.98 3.77
N LEU A 180 0.81 -10.58 4.58
CA LEU A 180 1.44 -11.85 4.26
C LEU A 180 0.45 -13.02 4.37
N LYS A 181 0.76 -14.12 3.67
CA LYS A 181 0.04 -15.40 3.79
C LYS A 181 0.58 -16.27 4.94
N LYS A 182 1.75 -15.94 5.49
CA LYS A 182 2.43 -16.68 6.54
C LYS A 182 2.76 -15.75 7.71
N PRO A 183 2.75 -16.25 8.96
CA PRO A 183 3.09 -15.45 10.12
C PRO A 183 4.40 -14.68 9.94
N VAL A 184 4.41 -13.42 10.38
CA VAL A 184 5.61 -12.58 10.38
C VAL A 184 6.61 -13.15 11.39
N ASP A 185 7.85 -13.34 10.95
CA ASP A 185 8.93 -13.86 11.78
C ASP A 185 9.83 -12.77 12.37
N GLN A 186 10.72 -13.18 13.27
CA GLN A 186 11.71 -12.29 13.89
C GLN A 186 12.57 -11.56 12.87
N ALA A 187 13.01 -12.25 11.81
CA ALA A 187 13.94 -11.68 10.84
C ALA A 187 13.30 -10.51 10.07
N LEU A 188 12.02 -10.63 9.73
CA LEU A 188 11.26 -9.56 9.11
C LEU A 188 11.06 -8.37 10.06
N ILE A 189 10.70 -8.60 11.34
CA ILE A 189 10.57 -7.52 12.33
C ILE A 189 11.90 -6.79 12.52
N ALA A 190 12.99 -7.53 12.71
CA ALA A 190 14.32 -6.95 12.92
C ALA A 190 14.74 -6.08 11.73
N ARG A 191 14.49 -6.54 10.50
CA ARG A 191 14.74 -5.74 9.28
C ARG A 191 13.89 -4.49 9.22
N THR A 192 12.59 -4.58 9.51
CA THR A 192 11.67 -3.44 9.52
C THR A 192 12.12 -2.40 10.55
N VAL A 193 12.41 -2.81 11.78
CA VAL A 193 12.88 -1.90 12.83
C VAL A 193 14.22 -1.26 12.48
N ALA A 194 15.18 -2.05 11.96
CA ALA A 194 16.48 -1.53 11.55
C ALA A 194 16.38 -0.48 10.44
N LEU A 195 15.45 -0.68 9.48
CA LEU A 195 15.21 0.24 8.37
C LEU A 195 14.77 1.63 8.85
N TYR A 196 13.96 1.69 9.91
CA TYR A 196 13.38 2.93 10.42
C TYR A 196 14.09 3.48 11.67
N ASN A 197 15.03 2.74 12.25
CA ASN A 197 15.78 3.20 13.41
C ASN A 197 16.48 4.56 13.17
N PRO A 198 17.06 4.87 11.99
CA PRO A 198 17.60 6.19 11.71
C PRO A 198 16.54 7.31 11.74
N ALA A 199 15.30 7.01 11.34
CA ALA A 199 14.22 8.01 11.31
C ALA A 199 13.84 8.49 12.73
N ARG A 200 14.24 7.78 13.79
CA ARG A 200 13.97 8.17 15.18
C ARG A 200 14.57 9.53 15.53
N GLU A 201 15.73 9.84 14.97
CA GLU A 201 16.40 11.12 15.21
C GLU A 201 15.68 12.30 14.56
N LEU A 202 14.79 12.03 13.61
CA LEU A 202 14.00 13.06 12.93
C LEU A 202 12.78 13.51 13.74
N PHE A 203 12.42 12.78 14.80
CA PHE A 203 11.22 13.06 15.58
C PHE A 203 11.56 13.67 16.95
N PRO A 204 10.83 14.70 17.40
CA PRO A 204 11.07 15.35 18.68
C PRO A 204 10.53 14.54 19.88
N ARG A 205 9.93 13.37 19.65
CA ARG A 205 9.28 12.54 20.67
C ARG A 205 9.75 11.08 20.53
N PRO A 206 9.70 10.29 21.62
CA PRO A 206 10.02 8.87 21.56
C PRO A 206 9.21 8.14 20.49
N VAL A 207 9.91 7.37 19.66
CA VAL A 207 9.31 6.55 18.61
C VAL A 207 8.90 5.17 19.16
N ALA A 208 7.78 4.65 18.70
CA ALA A 208 7.34 3.27 18.85
C ALA A 208 7.06 2.67 17.46
N PHE A 209 7.02 1.35 17.39
CA PHE A 209 6.60 0.63 16.19
C PHE A 209 5.31 -0.14 16.44
N LEU A 210 4.35 -0.01 15.54
CA LEU A 210 3.19 -0.88 15.47
C LEU A 210 3.29 -1.70 14.20
N ILE A 211 3.41 -3.02 14.32
CA ILE A 211 3.40 -3.94 13.19
C ILE A 211 2.07 -4.70 13.21
N ILE A 212 1.34 -4.61 12.11
CA ILE A 212 0.01 -5.23 11.97
C ILE A 212 0.11 -6.30 10.89
N SER A 213 -0.29 -7.53 11.21
CA SER A 213 -0.14 -8.69 10.31
C SER A 213 -1.46 -9.42 10.13
N ARG A 214 -1.82 -9.71 8.87
CA ARG A 214 -3.03 -10.49 8.57
C ARG A 214 -2.94 -11.91 9.14
N SER A 215 -1.76 -12.51 8.97
CA SER A 215 -1.47 -13.90 9.35
C SER A 215 -0.81 -14.03 10.72
N GLY A 216 -0.82 -12.97 11.53
CA GLY A 216 -0.20 -12.95 12.85
C GLY A 216 1.33 -13.05 12.82
N PHE A 217 1.91 -13.56 13.91
CA PHE A 217 3.35 -13.55 14.20
C PHE A 217 3.82 -14.90 14.77
N SER A 218 5.08 -15.25 14.54
CA SER A 218 5.69 -16.41 15.19
C SER A 218 6.03 -16.13 16.67
N ALA A 219 6.26 -17.18 17.47
CA ALA A 219 6.70 -17.02 18.86
C ALA A 219 8.01 -16.21 18.96
N ALA A 220 8.99 -16.50 18.10
CA ALA A 220 10.26 -15.77 18.04
C ALA A 220 10.07 -14.28 17.71
N ALA A 221 9.04 -13.92 16.94
CA ALA A 221 8.70 -12.52 16.70
C ALA A 221 8.23 -11.79 17.97
N TYR A 222 7.38 -12.44 18.78
CA TYR A 222 6.96 -11.90 20.08
C TYR A 222 8.14 -11.79 21.06
N ASP A 223 8.97 -12.83 21.16
CA ASP A 223 10.16 -12.83 22.02
C ASP A 223 11.11 -11.69 21.65
N TYR A 224 11.37 -11.52 20.35
CA TYR A 224 12.20 -10.44 19.84
C TYR A 224 11.64 -9.06 20.19
N ALA A 225 10.33 -8.85 19.99
CA ALA A 225 9.67 -7.57 20.28
C ALA A 225 9.72 -7.23 21.78
N ALA A 226 9.57 -8.23 22.65
CA ALA A 226 9.56 -8.05 24.10
C ALA A 226 10.90 -7.60 24.69
N ILE A 227 12.03 -7.98 24.06
CA ILE A 227 13.38 -7.64 24.55
C ILE A 227 13.97 -6.37 23.93
N GLN A 228 13.28 -5.73 22.99
CA GLN A 228 13.80 -4.50 22.37
C GLN A 228 13.71 -3.32 23.32
N ALA A 229 14.73 -2.44 23.28
CA ALA A 229 14.71 -1.17 24.01
C ALA A 229 13.64 -0.19 23.48
N ILE A 230 13.21 -0.36 22.23
CA ILE A 230 12.12 0.40 21.62
C ILE A 230 10.83 -0.38 21.82
N LYS A 231 9.73 0.29 22.22
CA LYS A 231 8.43 -0.40 22.30
C LYS A 231 7.97 -0.80 20.89
N ILE A 232 7.70 -2.09 20.72
CA ILE A 232 7.15 -2.70 19.51
C ILE A 232 5.83 -3.36 19.88
N GLY A 233 4.73 -2.88 19.31
CA GLY A 233 3.42 -3.50 19.38
C GLY A 233 3.20 -4.40 18.17
N LEU A 234 2.72 -5.61 18.42
CA LEU A 234 2.36 -6.58 17.38
C LEU A 234 0.85 -6.82 17.45
N ALA A 235 0.15 -6.67 16.33
CA ALA A 235 -1.30 -6.89 16.25
C ALA A 235 -1.64 -7.80 15.08
N GLN A 236 -2.33 -8.90 15.35
CA GLN A 236 -3.01 -9.64 14.28
C GLN A 236 -4.35 -8.96 14.01
N TRP A 237 -4.66 -8.73 12.74
CA TRP A 237 -5.94 -8.13 12.34
C TRP A 237 -6.41 -8.77 11.03
N MET A 238 -7.55 -9.44 11.05
CA MET A 238 -8.16 -10.08 9.89
C MET A 238 -9.41 -9.33 9.41
N GLY A 239 -10.06 -8.60 10.30
CA GLY A 239 -11.26 -7.82 10.04
C GLY A 239 -11.71 -7.01 11.24
N PRO A 240 -12.83 -6.28 11.13
CA PRO A 240 -13.35 -5.40 12.19
C PRO A 240 -13.59 -6.09 13.55
N GLU A 241 -13.80 -7.40 13.57
CA GLU A 241 -13.91 -8.22 14.78
C GLU A 241 -12.63 -8.22 15.64
N ASP A 242 -11.47 -7.94 15.03
CA ASP A 242 -10.17 -7.85 15.69
C ASP A 242 -9.82 -6.43 16.14
N ASP A 243 -10.71 -5.44 15.93
CA ASP A 243 -10.52 -4.05 16.37
C ASP A 243 -10.14 -3.97 17.87
N PRO A 244 -10.70 -4.78 18.81
CA PRO A 244 -10.27 -4.79 20.20
C PRO A 244 -8.80 -5.21 20.40
N ALA A 245 -8.32 -6.21 19.68
CA ALA A 245 -6.93 -6.67 19.78
C ALA A 245 -5.96 -5.61 19.25
N LEU A 246 -6.33 -4.95 18.14
CA LEU A 246 -5.59 -3.81 17.62
C LEU A 246 -5.58 -2.64 18.61
N GLN A 247 -6.69 -2.34 19.27
CA GLN A 247 -6.78 -1.28 20.29
C GLN A 247 -5.90 -1.58 21.52
N VAL A 248 -5.81 -2.84 21.95
CA VAL A 248 -4.91 -3.25 23.04
C VAL A 248 -3.45 -3.01 22.64
N ALA A 249 -3.04 -3.42 21.44
CA ALA A 249 -1.67 -3.20 20.96
C ALA A 249 -1.33 -1.70 20.88
N VAL A 250 -2.25 -0.87 20.39
CA VAL A 250 -2.12 0.59 20.39
C VAL A 250 -1.98 1.14 21.82
N SER A 251 -2.85 0.71 22.74
CA SER A 251 -2.85 1.18 24.13
C SER A 251 -1.54 0.85 24.85
N MET A 252 -0.98 -0.35 24.62
CA MET A 252 0.33 -0.74 25.16
C MET A 252 1.47 0.12 24.63
N LEU A 253 1.38 0.59 23.38
CA LEU A 253 2.38 1.50 22.81
C LEU A 253 2.26 2.91 23.37
N LEU A 254 1.05 3.33 23.74
CA LEU A 254 0.77 4.66 24.25
C LEU A 254 0.91 4.78 25.77
N SER A 255 0.96 3.66 26.49
CA SER A 255 1.25 3.65 27.92
C SER A 255 2.69 4.09 28.19
N ASP A 256 2.91 4.63 29.40
CA ASP A 256 4.25 5.01 29.88
C ASP A 256 5.16 3.79 30.07
#